data_AF-A0A968X1A8-F1
#
_entry.id   AF-A0A968X1A8-F1
#
_cell.length_a   1.000
_cell.length_b   1.000
_cell.length_c   1.000
_cell.angle_alpha   90.00
_cell.angle_beta   90.00
_cell.angle_gamma   90.00
#
_symmetry.space_group_name_H-M   'P 1'
#
loop_
_entity.id
_entity.type
_entity.pdbx_description
1 polymer ?
#
loop_
_entity_poly.entity_id
_entity_poly.type
_entity_poly.pdbx_seq_one_letter_code
_entity_poly.pdbx_strand_id
1 'polypeptide(L)'
;MAVLALPQLWYPLWFDQGAFAACADVIRRGGVMYRDCWEVRGPLAAFAYTIPKILSISPVFVHGFDLVCAAATSVLIGLLVREMFGSFGEPLRSPWPGFAAGALYWLMYVGLNYWSTAQAEGFANVVLVAAGDIIPGDGDVIEGVASVNEAAITGESAPVIRESGGDRCAVTGGTQVISDQIKVKITAAPGHSFLDRMIALVEGAERQKTPNEIALSLVLSTFTLIFLVVTATLWPMARYAEQYMAGYLGASGLKSLGTDIPTLVALLVHHASLPHPFKADEVAGLARDLVGFGLPTNASSILEGDDHQITLVFAGRLMHEKQLTFNFTWPDVLTDADGQCRGHARLTLVTSPPLDYRYNAELVRVNVSARLQQAVDGGKWKGQLHETYLPIGGDEATYEYERIEHGFKWSPVKTYGRDIPKGIGKSSSWRLVVDYLTRANEPFPSAGVPFTVILTIADPGETAPVFNAMRQTLQSLGIQITDIRTAARVVARV
;
A
#
# COMPACT_ATOMS: atom_id res chain seq x y z
N MET A 1 8.25 27.19 35.66
CA MET A 1 9.16 27.55 34.54
C MET A 1 9.19 26.46 33.46
N ALA A 2 9.59 25.21 33.73
CA ALA A 2 9.63 24.15 32.71
C ALA A 2 8.26 23.80 32.07
N VAL A 3 7.17 23.87 32.84
CA VAL A 3 5.79 23.63 32.34
C VAL A 3 5.34 24.68 31.32
N LEU A 4 5.86 25.91 31.39
CA LEU A 4 5.50 26.99 30.48
C LEU A 4 6.21 26.89 29.11
N ALA A 5 7.32 26.16 29.03
CA ALA A 5 8.13 26.00 27.81
C ALA A 5 7.84 24.71 27.03
N LEU A 6 7.18 23.73 27.64
CA LEU A 6 6.77 22.46 27.03
C LEU A 6 6.02 22.62 25.68
N PRO A 7 5.14 23.62 25.49
CA PRO A 7 4.45 23.81 24.20
C PRO A 7 5.37 24.21 23.04
N GLN A 8 6.52 24.84 23.29
CA GLN A 8 7.48 25.23 22.25
C GLN A 8 8.33 24.05 21.76
N LEU A 9 8.62 23.09 22.64
CA LEU A 9 9.33 21.86 22.27
C LEU A 9 8.46 20.89 21.48
N TRP A 10 7.13 20.99 21.60
CA TRP A 10 6.19 20.19 20.83
C TRP A 10 5.90 20.72 19.43
N TYR A 11 6.46 21.89 19.08
CA TYR A 11 6.34 22.44 17.73
C TYR A 11 7.51 21.95 16.87
N PRO A 12 7.25 21.26 15.75
CA PRO A 12 8.33 20.77 14.90
C PRO A 12 9.02 21.95 14.22
N LEU A 13 10.31 22.11 14.52
CA LEU A 13 11.27 23.05 13.91
C LEU A 13 11.50 22.85 12.39
N TRP A 14 10.62 22.11 11.71
CA TRP A 14 10.73 21.74 10.29
C TRP A 14 9.55 22.33 9.52
N PHE A 15 9.61 23.65 9.35
CA PHE A 15 8.60 24.47 8.67
C PHE A 15 8.87 24.51 7.17
N ASP A 16 8.07 23.74 6.42
CA ASP A 16 7.57 24.14 5.10
C ASP A 16 6.28 23.33 4.83
N GLN A 17 6.31 22.02 4.97
CA GLN A 17 5.19 21.15 4.58
C GLN A 17 3.93 21.28 5.46
N GLY A 18 4.09 21.52 6.77
CA GLY A 18 2.95 21.71 7.69
C GLY A 18 2.22 23.04 7.47
N ALA A 19 2.95 24.10 7.11
CA ALA A 19 2.38 25.40 6.76
C ALA A 19 1.59 25.30 5.45
N PHE A 20 2.13 24.63 4.43
CA PHE A 20 1.40 24.39 3.18
C PHE A 20 0.17 23.50 3.37
N ALA A 21 0.21 22.51 4.27
CA ALA A 21 -0.94 21.66 4.58
C ALA A 21 -2.04 22.43 5.34
N ALA A 22 -1.67 23.29 6.30
CA ALA A 22 -2.61 24.18 6.97
C ALA A 22 -3.18 25.24 6.01
N CYS A 23 -2.34 25.79 5.13
CA CYS A 23 -2.79 26.67 4.05
C CYS A 23 -3.77 25.96 3.11
N ALA A 24 -3.46 24.72 2.72
CA ALA A 24 -4.32 23.93 1.86
C ALA A 24 -5.66 23.62 2.53
N ASP A 25 -5.69 23.29 3.83
CA ASP A 25 -6.93 23.02 4.57
C ASP A 25 -7.76 24.29 4.77
N VAL A 26 -7.12 25.44 5.01
CA VAL A 26 -7.79 26.74 5.12
C VAL A 26 -8.37 27.18 3.76
N ILE A 27 -7.61 27.02 2.67
CA ILE A 27 -8.12 27.25 1.29
C ILE A 27 -9.29 26.31 1.00
N ARG A 28 -9.20 25.04 1.41
CA ARG A 28 -10.26 24.05 1.23
C ARG A 28 -11.53 24.41 2.00
N ARG A 29 -11.42 25.21 3.06
CA ARG A 29 -12.52 25.71 3.90
C ARG A 29 -12.92 27.17 3.58
N GLY A 30 -12.38 27.76 2.51
CA GLY A 30 -12.71 29.13 2.08
C GLY A 30 -12.03 30.26 2.85
N GLY A 31 -11.02 29.99 3.67
CA GLY A 31 -10.30 31.01 4.45
C GLY A 31 -9.28 31.81 3.64
N VAL A 32 -8.89 32.97 4.17
CA VAL A 32 -8.02 33.94 3.47
C VAL A 32 -6.56 33.71 3.89
N MET A 33 -5.69 33.33 2.94
CA MET A 33 -4.30 32.88 3.20
C MET A 33 -3.51 33.79 4.16
N TYR A 34 -3.57 35.11 3.96
CA TYR A 34 -2.74 36.04 4.73
C TYR A 34 -3.17 36.14 6.21
N ARG A 35 -4.48 36.08 6.48
CA ARG A 35 -5.05 36.18 7.83
C ARG A 35 -5.09 34.83 8.54
N ASP A 36 -5.47 33.76 7.84
CA ASP A 36 -5.83 32.50 8.49
C ASP A 36 -4.67 31.48 8.50
N CYS A 37 -3.62 31.70 7.70
CA CYS A 37 -2.47 30.80 7.61
C CYS A 37 -1.15 31.43 8.06
N TRP A 38 -0.95 32.72 7.77
CA TRP A 38 0.25 33.43 8.22
C TRP A 38 0.13 33.97 9.64
N GLU A 39 -1.09 34.08 10.17
CA GLU A 39 -1.38 34.42 11.55
C GLU A 39 -1.52 33.19 12.46
N VAL A 40 -0.88 32.06 12.10
CA VAL A 40 -0.65 30.94 13.03
C VAL A 40 0.34 31.40 14.09
N ARG A 41 -0.19 32.14 15.05
CA ARG A 41 0.50 32.46 16.29
C ARG A 41 0.77 31.13 16.98
N GLY A 42 2.04 30.85 17.30
CA GLY A 42 2.40 29.64 18.03
C GLY A 42 1.53 29.47 19.28
N PRO A 43 1.29 28.24 19.77
CA PRO A 43 0.35 27.99 20.87
C PRO A 43 0.60 28.87 22.10
N LEU A 44 1.84 29.33 22.31
CA LEU A 44 2.21 30.25 23.37
C LEU A 44 1.59 31.65 23.21
N ALA A 45 1.48 32.20 21.99
CA ALA A 45 0.80 33.48 21.75
C ALA A 45 -0.73 33.37 21.90
N ALA A 46 -1.30 32.17 21.69
CA ALA A 46 -2.67 31.90 22.11
C ALA A 46 -2.77 31.89 23.64
N PHE A 47 -1.97 31.11 24.36
CA PHE A 47 -2.02 31.06 25.84
C PHE A 47 -1.68 32.39 26.52
N ALA A 48 -0.68 33.12 26.02
CA ALA A 48 -0.27 34.45 26.49
C ALA A 48 -1.34 35.52 26.23
N TYR A 49 -2.26 35.28 25.29
CA TYR A 49 -3.39 36.16 25.02
C TYR A 49 -4.64 35.73 25.81
N THR A 50 -4.98 34.44 25.86
CA THR A 50 -6.21 33.94 26.49
C THR A 50 -6.15 34.02 28.02
N ILE A 51 -5.00 33.72 28.64
CA ILE A 51 -4.88 33.71 30.11
C ILE A 51 -5.03 35.13 30.71
N PRO A 52 -4.38 36.18 30.18
CA PRO A 52 -4.61 37.56 30.66
C PRO A 52 -5.99 38.12 30.29
N LYS A 53 -6.57 37.70 29.15
CA LYS A 53 -7.91 38.13 28.71
C LYS A 53 -9.02 37.56 29.60
N ILE A 54 -8.87 36.33 30.10
CA ILE A 54 -9.76 35.75 31.14
C ILE A 54 -9.74 36.57 32.44
N LEU A 55 -8.62 37.23 32.73
CA LEU A 55 -8.44 38.05 33.94
C LEU A 55 -8.74 39.56 33.71
N SER A 56 -9.20 39.95 32.52
CA SER A 56 -9.55 41.35 32.17
C SER A 56 -8.42 42.37 32.39
N ILE A 57 -7.18 42.02 32.01
CA ILE A 57 -6.01 42.86 32.30
C ILE A 57 -5.54 43.65 31.06
N SER A 58 -5.11 44.90 31.29
CA SER A 58 -4.57 45.89 30.35
C SER A 58 -3.57 45.31 29.30
N PRO A 59 -3.53 45.86 28.06
CA PRO A 59 -2.59 45.47 27.00
C PRO A 59 -1.12 45.44 27.43
N VAL A 60 -0.72 46.34 28.34
CA VAL A 60 0.65 46.41 28.88
C VAL A 60 1.04 45.11 29.60
N PHE A 61 0.07 44.44 30.23
CA PHE A 61 0.31 43.19 30.95
C PHE A 61 0.48 42.00 30.00
N VAL A 62 -0.18 42.01 28.84
CA VAL A 62 -0.01 40.98 27.80
C VAL A 62 1.42 41.02 27.27
N HIS A 63 1.94 42.21 26.97
CA HIS A 63 3.34 42.39 26.55
C HIS A 63 4.32 42.01 27.66
N GLY A 64 4.02 42.37 28.92
CA GLY A 64 4.83 41.97 30.07
C GLY A 64 4.88 40.45 30.25
N PHE A 65 3.76 39.75 30.08
CA PHE A 65 3.69 38.29 30.19
C PHE A 65 4.45 37.59 29.06
N ASP A 66 4.33 38.08 27.83
CA ASP A 66 5.06 37.53 26.69
C ASP A 66 6.59 37.66 26.85
N LEU A 67 7.07 38.80 27.35
CA LEU A 67 8.49 39.00 27.69
C LEU A 67 8.98 38.02 28.78
N VAL A 68 8.15 37.72 29.77
CA VAL A 68 8.46 36.74 30.82
C VAL A 68 8.55 35.32 30.24
N CYS A 69 7.65 34.98 29.32
CA CYS A 69 7.69 33.69 28.61
C CYS A 69 8.92 33.57 27.71
N ALA A 70 9.24 34.59 26.91
CA ALA A 70 10.44 34.64 26.07
C ALA A 70 11.72 34.51 26.91
N ALA A 71 11.78 35.20 28.06
CA ALA A 71 12.88 35.06 29.00
C ALA A 71 13.01 33.62 29.52
N ALA A 72 11.91 32.99 29.92
CA ALA A 72 11.89 31.60 30.39
C ALA A 72 12.37 30.61 29.31
N THR A 73 11.94 30.81 28.06
CA THR A 73 12.36 30.00 26.91
C THR A 73 13.86 30.16 26.63
N SER A 74 14.38 31.38 26.67
CA SER A 74 15.81 31.65 26.45
C SER A 74 16.69 30.92 27.45
N VAL A 75 16.27 30.87 28.72
CA VAL A 75 16.96 30.13 29.79
C VAL A 75 16.90 28.62 29.53
N LEU A 76 15.75 28.11 29.07
CA LEU A 76 15.55 26.68 28.83
C LEU A 76 16.38 26.18 27.64
N ILE A 77 16.43 26.95 26.55
CA ILE A 77 17.32 26.69 25.40
C ILE A 77 18.78 26.66 25.87
N GLY A 78 19.19 27.62 26.69
CA GLY A 78 20.54 27.64 27.24
C GLY A 78 20.89 26.42 28.09
N LEU A 79 19.93 25.91 28.90
CA LEU A 79 20.10 24.69 29.69
C LEU A 79 20.16 23.43 28.81
N LEU A 80 19.32 23.33 27.79
CA LEU A 80 19.25 22.18 26.88
C LEU A 80 20.52 22.08 26.02
N VAL A 81 21.00 23.21 25.49
CA VAL A 81 22.28 23.29 24.78
C VAL A 81 23.44 22.88 25.69
N ARG A 82 23.44 23.32 26.95
CA ARG A 82 24.46 22.92 27.93
C ARG A 82 24.45 21.41 28.21
N GLU A 83 23.28 20.78 28.27
CA GLU A 83 23.13 19.34 28.49
C GLU A 83 23.56 18.53 27.26
N MET A 84 23.20 18.97 26.06
CA MET A 84 23.62 18.34 24.79
C MET A 84 25.14 18.37 24.60
N PHE A 85 25.79 19.52 24.83
CA PHE A 85 27.25 19.64 24.66
C PHE A 85 28.05 19.14 25.87
N GLY A 86 27.40 18.88 27.01
CA GLY A 86 28.01 18.24 28.18
C GLY A 86 28.50 16.81 27.91
N SER A 87 28.00 16.15 26.86
CA SER A 87 28.46 14.82 26.41
C SER A 87 29.75 14.85 25.59
N PHE A 88 30.26 16.04 25.21
CA PHE A 88 31.40 16.21 24.29
C PHE A 88 32.61 16.89 24.99
N GLY A 89 33.24 16.20 25.93
CA GLY A 89 34.57 16.55 26.47
C GLY A 89 34.70 17.86 27.28
N GLU A 90 35.83 18.02 27.96
CA GLU A 90 36.15 19.13 28.89
C GLU A 90 36.00 20.56 28.31
N PRO A 91 36.41 20.89 27.06
CA PRO A 91 36.35 22.28 26.57
C PRO A 91 34.95 22.78 26.20
N LEU A 92 34.00 21.89 25.83
CA LEU A 92 32.62 22.27 25.50
C LEU A 92 31.66 22.26 26.70
N ARG A 93 32.16 21.90 27.89
CA ARG A 93 31.38 21.90 29.15
C ARG A 93 31.18 23.30 29.77
N SER A 94 31.80 24.32 29.19
CA SER A 94 31.65 25.71 29.64
C SER A 94 30.22 26.24 29.43
N PRO A 95 29.74 27.22 30.23
CA PRO A 95 28.37 27.73 30.11
C PRO A 95 28.17 28.63 28.88
N TRP A 96 29.25 29.02 28.18
CA TRP A 96 29.23 29.98 27.07
C TRP A 96 28.33 29.59 25.89
N PRO A 97 28.29 28.33 25.40
CA PRO A 97 27.41 27.94 24.29
C PRO A 97 25.93 28.09 24.62
N GLY A 98 25.53 27.80 25.88
CA GLY A 98 24.15 27.99 26.34
C GLY A 98 23.75 29.46 26.39
N PHE A 99 24.64 30.33 26.89
CA PHE A 99 24.40 31.78 26.87
C PHE A 99 24.35 32.34 25.45
N ALA A 100 25.22 31.88 24.55
CA ALA A 100 25.21 32.30 23.15
C ALA A 100 23.91 31.91 22.43
N ALA A 101 23.39 30.70 22.67
CA ALA A 101 22.12 30.26 22.11
C ALA A 101 20.92 31.07 22.64
N GLY A 102 20.90 31.36 23.95
CA GLY A 102 19.88 32.22 24.55
C GLY A 102 19.93 33.66 24.02
N ALA A 103 21.14 34.21 23.81
CA ALA A 103 21.33 35.54 23.24
C ALA A 103 20.91 35.58 21.75
N LEU A 104 21.21 34.54 20.98
CA LEU A 104 20.78 34.41 19.58
C LEU A 104 19.26 34.34 19.47
N TYR A 105 18.60 33.61 20.38
CA TYR A 105 17.14 33.60 20.47
C TYR A 105 16.57 34.99 20.75
N TRP A 106 17.16 35.77 21.66
CA TRP A 106 16.75 37.15 21.91
C TRP A 106 16.96 38.07 20.70
N LEU A 107 18.08 37.94 20.00
CA LEU A 107 18.33 38.68 18.75
C LEU A 107 17.30 38.33 17.68
N MET A 108 16.93 37.05 17.56
CA MET A 108 15.88 36.61 16.64
C MET A 108 14.50 37.14 17.07
N TYR A 109 14.17 37.07 18.36
CA TYR A 109 12.89 37.54 18.90
C TYR A 109 12.70 39.05 18.68
N VAL A 110 13.76 39.85 18.89
CA VAL A 110 13.76 41.29 18.62
C VAL A 110 13.77 41.58 17.11
N GLY A 111 14.59 40.86 16.33
CA GLY A 111 14.72 41.05 14.89
C GLY A 111 13.46 40.74 14.07
N LEU A 112 12.60 39.86 14.60
CA LEU A 112 11.30 39.53 14.01
C LEU A 112 10.20 40.58 14.29
N ASN A 113 10.51 41.69 15.00
CA ASN A 113 9.57 42.77 15.29
C ASN A 113 8.23 42.27 15.87
N TYR A 114 8.25 41.27 16.75
CA TYR A 114 7.04 40.71 17.38
C TYR A 114 6.20 41.74 18.16
N TRP A 115 6.78 42.90 18.49
CA TRP A 115 6.08 44.01 19.11
C TRP A 115 4.92 44.56 18.24
N SER A 116 5.01 44.48 16.92
CA SER A 116 3.96 44.95 16.02
C SER A 116 2.89 43.91 15.71
N THR A 117 3.13 42.62 15.98
CA THR A 117 2.16 41.54 15.69
C THR A 117 1.14 41.33 16.80
N ALA A 118 1.34 41.97 17.96
CA ALA A 118 0.31 42.13 18.99
C ALA A 118 -0.54 43.40 18.74
N GLN A 119 -1.00 43.62 17.51
CA GLN A 119 -2.14 44.50 17.29
C GLN A 119 -3.43 43.70 17.49
N ALA A 120 -4.08 43.94 18.62
CA ALA A 120 -5.50 43.71 18.77
C ALA A 120 -6.24 44.66 17.81
N GLU A 121 -7.14 44.13 16.98
CA GLU A 121 -8.29 44.85 16.40
C GLU A 121 -8.09 46.37 16.24
N GLY A 122 -7.57 46.87 15.12
CA GLY A 122 -7.49 48.31 14.94
C GLY A 122 -6.89 48.69 13.59
N PHE A 123 -7.64 49.19 12.61
CA PHE A 123 -8.75 50.14 12.74
C PHE A 123 -9.80 49.87 11.65
N ALA A 124 -11.04 49.57 12.07
CA ALA A 124 -12.30 49.73 11.33
C ALA A 124 -12.74 48.73 10.22
N ASN A 125 -12.15 47.53 10.07
CA ASN A 125 -12.49 46.59 8.98
C ASN A 125 -12.37 47.21 7.58
N VAL A 126 -11.53 48.24 7.42
CA VAL A 126 -11.37 48.97 6.17
C VAL A 126 -10.15 48.43 5.43
N VAL A 127 -10.35 48.02 4.19
CA VAL A 127 -9.29 47.56 3.27
C VAL A 127 -9.23 48.51 2.08
N LEU A 128 -8.03 48.95 1.72
CA LEU A 128 -7.79 49.63 0.45
C LEU A 128 -7.57 48.57 -0.63
N VAL A 129 -8.36 48.63 -1.70
CA VAL A 129 -8.28 47.72 -2.85
C VAL A 129 -7.98 48.55 -4.09
N ALA A 130 -6.86 48.27 -4.76
CA ALA A 130 -6.42 49.01 -5.94
C ALA A 130 -6.80 48.26 -7.23
N ALA A 131 -6.71 48.96 -8.37
CA ALA A 131 -6.89 48.35 -9.69
C ALA A 131 -5.99 47.13 -9.88
N GLY A 132 -6.59 46.01 -10.26
CA GLY A 132 -5.95 44.71 -10.40
C GLY A 132 -6.18 43.78 -9.20
N ASP A 133 -6.51 44.31 -8.03
CA ASP A 133 -6.67 43.53 -6.79
C ASP A 133 -8.05 42.88 -6.67
N ILE A 134 -8.09 41.80 -5.88
CA ILE A 134 -9.32 41.08 -5.52
C ILE A 134 -9.84 41.62 -4.19
N ILE A 135 -11.14 41.86 -4.12
CA ILE A 135 -11.81 42.29 -2.89
C ILE A 135 -11.83 41.11 -1.90
N PRO A 136 -11.24 41.26 -0.69
CA PRO A 136 -10.97 40.14 0.22
C PRO A 136 -12.21 39.63 0.99
N GLY A 137 -13.33 40.34 0.96
CA GLY A 137 -14.57 39.95 1.63
C GLY A 137 -15.74 40.90 1.31
N ASP A 138 -16.96 40.48 1.62
CA ASP A 138 -18.15 41.31 1.35
C ASP A 138 -18.18 42.55 2.25
N GLY A 139 -18.47 43.70 1.66
CA GLY A 139 -18.40 44.98 2.35
C GLY A 139 -19.00 46.14 1.57
N ASP A 140 -18.88 47.34 2.12
CA ASP A 140 -19.35 48.57 1.51
C ASP A 140 -18.19 49.52 1.20
N VAL A 141 -18.18 50.14 0.03
CA VAL A 141 -17.23 51.20 -0.35
C VAL A 141 -17.52 52.45 0.47
N ILE A 142 -16.54 52.86 1.27
CA ILE A 142 -16.62 54.05 2.13
C ILE A 142 -15.89 55.26 1.54
N GLU A 143 -14.96 55.05 0.61
CA GLU A 143 -14.23 56.13 -0.07
C GLU A 143 -13.79 55.67 -1.47
N GLY A 144 -13.96 56.53 -2.47
CA GLY A 144 -13.53 56.29 -3.85
C GLY A 144 -14.65 55.79 -4.78
N VAL A 145 -14.29 55.69 -6.06
CA VAL A 145 -15.14 55.16 -7.13
C VAL A 145 -14.26 54.26 -7.99
N ALA A 146 -14.73 53.04 -8.27
CA ALA A 146 -14.00 52.07 -9.08
C ALA A 146 -14.95 51.20 -9.90
N SER A 147 -14.43 50.67 -11.02
CA SER A 147 -15.13 49.67 -11.82
C SER A 147 -14.77 48.27 -11.32
N VAL A 148 -15.76 47.44 -10.98
CA VAL A 148 -15.57 46.10 -10.40
C VAL A 148 -16.09 45.02 -11.35
N ASN A 149 -15.28 44.01 -11.59
CA ASN A 149 -15.63 42.82 -12.35
C ASN A 149 -16.33 41.79 -11.46
N GLU A 150 -17.65 41.67 -11.61
CA GLU A 150 -18.47 40.71 -10.87
C GLU A 150 -18.80 39.44 -11.68
N ALA A 151 -18.19 39.26 -12.86
CA ALA A 151 -18.49 38.16 -13.79
C ALA A 151 -18.34 36.76 -13.16
N ALA A 152 -17.42 36.60 -12.21
CA ALA A 152 -17.20 35.33 -11.51
C ALA A 152 -18.38 34.90 -10.64
N ILE A 153 -19.25 35.84 -10.25
CA ILE A 153 -20.37 35.61 -9.33
C ILE A 153 -21.73 35.82 -10.04
N THR A 154 -21.90 36.93 -10.76
CA THR A 154 -23.17 37.27 -11.42
C THR A 154 -23.29 36.68 -12.82
N GLY A 155 -22.16 36.30 -13.44
CA GLY A 155 -22.12 35.85 -14.83
C GLY A 155 -22.24 36.96 -15.87
N GLU A 156 -22.31 38.23 -15.45
CA GLU A 156 -22.38 39.39 -16.35
C GLU A 156 -20.97 39.88 -16.70
N SER A 157 -20.67 39.98 -18.00
CA SER A 157 -19.32 40.31 -18.48
C SER A 157 -18.96 41.80 -18.42
N ALA A 158 -19.94 42.67 -18.20
CA ALA A 158 -19.74 44.11 -18.15
C ALA A 158 -19.39 44.55 -16.72
N PRO A 159 -18.33 45.34 -16.51
CA PRO A 159 -17.94 45.74 -15.17
C PRO A 159 -18.89 46.81 -14.60
N VAL A 160 -19.14 46.72 -13.30
CA VAL A 160 -20.11 47.55 -12.58
C VAL A 160 -19.38 48.63 -11.79
N ILE A 161 -19.83 49.88 -11.91
CA ILE A 161 -19.25 51.01 -11.16
C ILE A 161 -19.76 50.99 -9.72
N ARG A 162 -18.84 50.96 -8.76
CA ARG A 162 -19.07 51.00 -7.32
C ARG A 162 -18.51 52.30 -6.75
N GLU A 163 -19.31 53.01 -5.96
CA GLU A 163 -18.98 54.34 -5.44
C GLU A 163 -19.33 54.51 -3.96
N SER A 164 -18.57 55.34 -3.25
CA SER A 164 -18.84 55.67 -1.86
C SER A 164 -20.07 56.56 -1.68
N GLY A 165 -20.90 56.28 -0.68
CA GLY A 165 -21.97 57.19 -0.22
C GLY A 165 -23.28 57.15 -1.02
N GLY A 166 -23.42 56.23 -1.97
CA GLY A 166 -24.66 56.00 -2.73
C GLY A 166 -25.19 54.57 -2.63
N ASP A 167 -26.27 54.27 -3.36
CA ASP A 167 -26.91 52.93 -3.40
C ASP A 167 -26.03 51.83 -4.03
N ARG A 168 -24.90 52.21 -4.64
CA ARG A 168 -23.95 51.32 -5.33
C ARG A 168 -22.67 51.04 -4.53
N CYS A 169 -22.72 51.19 -3.21
CA CYS A 169 -21.56 51.00 -2.35
C CYS A 169 -21.24 49.52 -2.02
N ALA A 170 -22.22 48.62 -2.07
CA ALA A 170 -21.99 47.21 -1.72
C ALA A 170 -21.10 46.49 -2.74
N VAL A 171 -20.12 45.74 -2.26
CA VAL A 171 -19.19 44.90 -3.04
C VAL A 171 -19.10 43.49 -2.47
N THR A 172 -18.88 42.52 -3.35
CA THR A 172 -18.79 41.09 -2.99
C THR A 172 -17.33 40.62 -3.00
N GLY A 173 -16.94 39.87 -1.97
CA GLY A 173 -15.63 39.25 -1.88
C GLY A 173 -15.38 38.27 -3.03
N GLY A 174 -14.14 38.23 -3.54
CA GLY A 174 -13.76 37.41 -4.69
C GLY A 174 -13.96 38.08 -6.05
N THR A 175 -14.52 39.30 -6.09
CA THR A 175 -14.63 40.12 -7.32
C THR A 175 -13.38 41.00 -7.49
N GLN A 176 -13.06 41.39 -8.73
CA GLN A 176 -11.81 42.09 -9.05
C GLN A 176 -12.06 43.58 -9.36
N VAL A 177 -11.24 44.47 -8.81
CA VAL A 177 -11.26 45.89 -9.15
C VAL A 177 -10.50 46.11 -10.45
N ILE A 178 -11.14 46.71 -11.47
CA ILE A 178 -10.55 46.96 -12.80
C ILE A 178 -9.89 48.34 -12.87
N SER A 179 -10.53 49.37 -12.31
CA SER A 179 -10.05 50.75 -12.39
C SER A 179 -10.06 51.45 -11.04
N ASP A 180 -9.13 52.40 -10.87
CA ASP A 180 -9.01 53.26 -9.69
C ASP A 180 -8.73 52.50 -8.38
N GLN A 181 -9.00 53.13 -7.24
CA GLN A 181 -8.81 52.54 -5.92
C GLN A 181 -10.00 52.88 -5.03
N ILE A 182 -10.43 51.92 -4.22
CA ILE A 182 -11.56 52.05 -3.30
C ILE A 182 -11.16 51.60 -1.90
N LYS A 183 -11.67 52.29 -0.88
CA LYS A 183 -11.64 51.79 0.50
C LYS A 183 -12.95 51.08 0.79
N VAL A 184 -12.86 49.81 1.14
CA VAL A 184 -13.99 48.94 1.43
C VAL A 184 -14.02 48.62 2.91
N LYS A 185 -15.14 48.89 3.56
CA LYS A 185 -15.42 48.43 4.92
C LYS A 185 -16.08 47.05 4.85
N ILE A 186 -15.38 46.02 5.31
CA ILE A 186 -15.89 44.64 5.34
C ILE A 186 -17.03 44.56 6.38
N THR A 187 -18.21 44.15 5.91
CA THR A 187 -19.44 44.03 6.72
C THR A 187 -19.77 42.58 7.02
N ALA A 188 -19.37 41.64 6.18
CA ALA A 188 -19.60 40.22 6.43
C ALA A 188 -18.68 39.67 7.53
N ALA A 189 -19.29 38.94 8.46
CA ALA A 189 -18.55 38.15 9.43
C ALA A 189 -17.86 36.96 8.73
N PRO A 190 -16.72 36.46 9.26
CA PRO A 190 -16.06 35.27 8.73
C PRO A 190 -17.02 34.09 8.63
N GLY A 191 -17.02 33.37 7.50
CA GLY A 191 -17.92 32.23 7.24
C GLY A 191 -19.35 32.61 6.82
N HIS A 192 -19.66 33.91 6.73
CA HIS A 192 -20.94 34.43 6.30
C HIS A 192 -20.83 35.29 5.03
N SER A 193 -19.79 35.10 4.21
CA SER A 193 -19.71 35.74 2.90
C SER A 193 -20.70 35.10 1.90
N PHE A 194 -20.92 35.77 0.78
CA PHE A 194 -21.71 35.26 -0.33
C PHE A 194 -21.14 33.95 -0.87
N LEU A 195 -19.82 33.86 -1.04
CA LEU A 195 -19.14 32.64 -1.49
C LEU A 195 -19.29 31.51 -0.48
N ASP A 196 -19.18 31.79 0.83
CA ASP A 196 -19.39 30.78 1.88
C ASP A 196 -20.81 30.19 1.84
N ARG A 197 -21.82 31.04 1.63
CA ARG A 197 -23.21 30.60 1.47
C ARG A 197 -23.39 29.73 0.23
N MET A 198 -22.73 30.08 -0.88
CA MET A 198 -22.78 29.30 -2.11
C MET A 198 -22.12 27.93 -1.94
N ILE A 199 -20.96 27.86 -1.27
CA ILE A 199 -20.28 26.61 -0.94
C ILE A 199 -21.19 25.72 -0.09
N ALA A 200 -21.79 26.27 0.97
CA ALA A 200 -22.71 25.53 1.83
C ALA A 200 -23.93 24.98 1.07
N LEU A 201 -24.44 25.72 0.09
CA LEU A 201 -25.53 25.26 -0.79
C LEU A 201 -25.10 24.10 -1.70
N VAL A 202 -23.89 24.16 -2.26
CA VAL A 202 -23.34 23.09 -3.12
C VAL A 202 -23.01 21.84 -2.31
N GLU A 203 -22.37 22.00 -1.15
CA GLU A 203 -22.09 20.89 -0.23
C GLU A 203 -23.39 20.23 0.29
N GLY A 204 -24.43 21.03 0.56
CA GLY A 204 -25.75 20.53 0.92
C GLY A 204 -26.46 19.76 -0.20
N ALA A 205 -26.08 20.00 -1.46
CA ALA A 205 -26.63 19.30 -2.63
C ALA A 205 -25.89 17.99 -2.93
N GLU A 206 -24.77 17.70 -2.26
CA GLU A 206 -24.02 16.46 -2.43
C GLU A 206 -24.84 15.28 -1.89
N ARG A 207 -24.92 14.20 -2.67
CA ARG A 207 -25.76 13.03 -2.38
C ARG A 207 -25.35 12.40 -1.05
N GLN A 208 -26.17 12.59 -0.02
CA GLN A 208 -26.00 11.87 1.24
C GLN A 208 -26.17 10.36 1.02
N LYS A 209 -25.26 9.57 1.59
CA LYS A 209 -25.37 8.11 1.58
C LYS A 209 -26.69 7.70 2.21
N THR A 210 -27.38 6.76 1.58
CA THR A 210 -28.66 6.27 2.11
C THR A 210 -28.43 5.56 3.44
N PRO A 211 -29.41 5.57 4.38
CA PRO A 211 -29.27 4.86 5.66
C PRO A 211 -28.89 3.38 5.52
N ASN A 212 -29.36 2.73 4.44
CA ASN A 212 -29.01 1.35 4.14
C ASN A 212 -27.53 1.16 3.76
N GLU A 213 -26.96 2.11 3.02
CA GLU A 213 -25.53 2.09 2.66
C GLU A 213 -24.65 2.29 3.89
N ILE A 214 -25.05 3.18 4.81
CA ILE A 214 -24.35 3.41 6.08
C ILE A 214 -24.38 2.13 6.93
N ALA A 215 -25.54 1.48 7.06
CA ALA A 215 -25.68 0.23 7.79
C ALA A 215 -24.81 -0.89 7.19
N LEU A 216 -24.84 -1.05 5.86
CA LEU A 216 -24.03 -2.05 5.15
C LEU A 216 -22.53 -1.78 5.34
N SER A 217 -22.09 -0.53 5.24
CA SER A 217 -20.70 -0.14 5.45
C SER A 217 -20.22 -0.44 6.87
N LEU A 218 -21.05 -0.20 7.88
CA LEU A 218 -20.75 -0.54 9.27
C LEU A 218 -20.59 -2.05 9.46
N VAL A 219 -21.50 -2.85 8.89
CA VAL A 219 -21.46 -4.32 8.97
C VAL A 219 -20.20 -4.85 8.29
N LEU A 220 -19.92 -4.42 7.06
CA LEU A 220 -18.72 -4.83 6.32
C LEU A 220 -17.43 -4.45 7.06
N SER A 221 -17.38 -3.23 7.61
CA SER A 221 -16.21 -2.77 8.38
C SER A 221 -16.01 -3.60 9.66
N THR A 222 -17.10 -3.93 10.36
CA THR A 222 -17.05 -4.75 11.58
C THR A 222 -16.60 -6.18 11.27
N PHE A 223 -17.15 -6.80 10.22
CA PHE A 223 -16.71 -8.13 9.78
C PHE A 223 -15.27 -8.14 9.29
N THR A 224 -14.83 -7.09 8.60
CA THR A 224 -13.41 -6.96 8.19
C THR A 224 -12.50 -6.88 9.41
N LEU A 225 -12.87 -6.12 10.45
CA LEU A 225 -12.11 -6.04 11.69
C LEU A 225 -12.04 -7.39 12.41
N ILE A 226 -13.17 -8.09 12.54
CA ILE A 226 -13.21 -9.43 13.14
C ILE A 226 -12.33 -10.40 12.35
N PHE A 227 -12.42 -10.38 11.02
CA PHE A 227 -11.61 -11.23 10.15
C PHE A 227 -10.11 -10.94 10.29
N LEU A 228 -9.72 -9.67 10.43
CA LEU A 228 -8.33 -9.27 10.67
C LEU A 228 -7.83 -9.83 12.01
N VAL A 229 -8.61 -9.72 13.08
CA VAL A 229 -8.26 -10.29 14.39
C VAL A 229 -8.12 -11.82 14.29
N VAL A 230 -9.05 -12.51 13.65
CA VAL A 230 -8.99 -13.98 13.47
C VAL A 230 -7.72 -14.36 12.69
N THR A 231 -7.50 -13.78 11.52
CA THR A 231 -6.33 -14.11 10.69
C THR A 231 -5.00 -13.78 11.36
N ALA A 232 -4.92 -12.67 12.12
CA ALA A 232 -3.74 -12.32 12.90
C ALA A 232 -3.44 -13.34 14.02
N THR A 233 -4.47 -13.92 14.64
CA THR A 233 -4.31 -14.93 15.70
C THR A 233 -3.98 -16.34 15.17
N LEU A 234 -4.37 -16.68 13.94
CA LEU A 234 -4.10 -18.00 13.35
C LEU A 234 -2.61 -18.29 13.16
N TRP A 235 -1.82 -17.30 12.75
CA TRP A 235 -0.38 -17.49 12.51
C TRP A 235 0.43 -17.90 13.76
N PRO A 236 0.36 -17.18 14.90
CA PRO A 236 1.08 -17.58 16.10
C PRO A 236 0.58 -18.92 16.66
N MET A 237 -0.72 -19.21 16.54
CA MET A 237 -1.29 -20.49 16.97
C MET A 237 -0.77 -21.65 16.13
N ALA A 238 -0.71 -21.50 14.80
CA ALA A 238 -0.13 -22.51 13.91
C ALA A 238 1.36 -22.76 14.21
N ARG A 239 2.13 -21.68 14.43
CA ARG A 239 3.54 -21.78 14.80
C ARG A 239 3.75 -22.49 16.15
N TYR A 240 2.89 -22.23 17.14
CA TYR A 240 2.95 -22.92 18.42
C TYR A 240 2.66 -24.42 18.27
N ALA A 241 1.64 -24.79 17.49
CA ALA A 241 1.32 -26.18 17.20
C ALA A 241 2.47 -26.93 16.51
N GLU A 242 3.16 -26.28 15.57
CA GLU A 242 4.35 -26.84 14.92
C GLU A 242 5.49 -27.08 15.89
N GLN A 243 5.80 -26.13 16.76
CA GLN A 243 6.86 -26.27 17.76
C GLN A 243 6.55 -27.42 18.72
N TYR A 244 5.29 -27.54 19.15
CA TYR A 244 4.83 -28.64 20.00
C TYR A 244 4.98 -30.00 19.30
N MET A 245 4.51 -30.12 18.05
CA MET A 245 4.60 -31.35 17.26
C MET A 245 6.05 -31.74 16.92
N ALA A 246 6.89 -30.76 16.59
CA ALA A 246 8.32 -30.96 16.35
C ALA A 246 9.02 -31.52 17.60
N GLY A 247 8.68 -31.00 18.78
CA GLY A 247 9.16 -31.52 20.06
C GLY A 247 8.71 -32.95 20.35
N TYR A 248 7.43 -33.26 20.07
CA TYR A 248 6.87 -34.59 20.28
C TYR A 248 7.46 -35.66 19.35
N LEU A 249 7.64 -35.34 18.06
CA LEU A 249 8.15 -36.26 17.04
C LEU A 249 9.68 -36.32 16.98
N GLY A 250 10.38 -35.41 17.68
CA GLY A 250 11.83 -35.25 17.54
C GLY A 250 12.28 -34.82 16.14
N ALA A 251 11.37 -34.24 15.35
CA ALA A 251 11.60 -33.90 13.96
C ALA A 251 11.78 -32.39 13.80
N SER A 252 12.89 -31.96 13.20
CA SER A 252 13.18 -30.57 12.91
C SER A 252 12.63 -30.15 11.54
N GLY A 253 11.96 -29.00 11.47
CA GLY A 253 11.51 -28.42 10.19
C GLY A 253 10.09 -28.80 9.75
N LEU A 254 9.29 -29.38 10.64
CA LEU A 254 7.84 -29.53 10.44
C LEU A 254 7.21 -28.14 10.27
N LYS A 255 6.61 -27.91 9.10
CA LYS A 255 5.69 -26.81 8.87
C LYS A 255 4.31 -27.38 8.61
N SER A 256 3.33 -26.87 9.32
CA SER A 256 1.91 -27.09 9.05
C SER A 256 1.56 -26.41 7.73
N LEU A 257 0.50 -26.92 7.06
CA LEU A 257 -0.10 -26.24 5.91
C LEU A 257 -0.43 -24.76 6.20
N GLY A 258 -0.68 -24.41 7.47
CA GLY A 258 -0.94 -23.03 7.88
C GLY A 258 0.27 -22.08 7.82
N THR A 259 1.51 -22.56 7.86
CA THR A 259 2.72 -21.70 7.82
C THR A 259 3.59 -21.92 6.58
N ASP A 260 3.33 -23.00 5.82
CA ASP A 260 4.04 -23.23 4.57
C ASP A 260 3.42 -22.44 3.41
N ILE A 261 3.78 -21.15 3.38
CA ILE A 261 3.34 -20.17 2.38
C ILE A 261 3.48 -20.69 0.93
N PRO A 262 4.61 -21.32 0.52
CA PRO A 262 4.74 -21.87 -0.83
C PRO A 262 3.63 -22.86 -1.19
N THR A 263 3.26 -23.75 -0.26
CA THR A 263 2.23 -24.76 -0.49
C THR A 263 0.84 -24.14 -0.61
N LEU A 264 0.49 -23.18 0.26
CA LEU A 264 -0.80 -22.48 0.17
C LEU A 264 -0.94 -21.70 -1.13
N VAL A 265 0.08 -20.93 -1.50
CA VAL A 265 0.09 -20.16 -2.76
C VAL A 265 0.08 -21.11 -3.95
N ALA A 266 0.81 -22.22 -3.90
CA ALA A 266 0.80 -23.22 -4.96
C ALA A 266 -0.60 -23.81 -5.16
N LEU A 267 -1.29 -24.19 -4.09
CA LEU A 267 -2.66 -24.72 -4.18
C LEU A 267 -3.63 -23.70 -4.81
N LEU A 268 -3.57 -22.45 -4.37
CA LEU A 268 -4.43 -21.39 -4.93
C LEU A 268 -4.14 -21.13 -6.41
N VAL A 269 -2.88 -20.98 -6.80
CA VAL A 269 -2.47 -20.67 -8.18
C VAL A 269 -2.70 -21.88 -9.10
N HIS A 270 -2.48 -23.09 -8.60
CA HIS A 270 -2.64 -24.31 -9.41
C HIS A 270 -4.10 -24.59 -9.78
N HIS A 271 -5.04 -24.30 -8.88
CA HIS A 271 -6.48 -24.47 -9.13
C HIS A 271 -7.15 -23.18 -9.61
N ALA A 272 -6.39 -22.11 -9.82
CA ALA A 272 -6.91 -20.89 -10.40
C ALA A 272 -7.35 -21.13 -11.84
N SER A 273 -8.53 -20.60 -12.16
CA SER A 273 -9.13 -20.67 -13.49
C SER A 273 -9.45 -19.27 -14.01
N LEU A 274 -9.24 -19.07 -15.32
CA LEU A 274 -9.64 -17.83 -15.96
C LEU A 274 -11.17 -17.76 -16.07
N PRO A 275 -11.80 -16.64 -15.68
CA PRO A 275 -13.23 -16.42 -15.92
C PRO A 275 -13.53 -16.51 -17.42
N HIS A 276 -14.73 -16.99 -17.78
CA HIS A 276 -15.13 -17.22 -19.17
C HIS A 276 -14.87 -16.03 -20.13
N PRO A 277 -15.13 -14.76 -19.75
CA PRO A 277 -14.85 -13.61 -20.61
C PRO A 277 -13.38 -13.46 -21.01
N PHE A 278 -12.44 -13.92 -20.18
CA PHE A 278 -10.99 -13.81 -20.41
C PHE A 278 -10.40 -15.01 -21.14
N LYS A 279 -11.24 -15.98 -21.55
CA LYS A 279 -10.81 -17.14 -22.35
C LYS A 279 -10.87 -16.89 -23.86
N ALA A 280 -11.43 -15.77 -24.30
CA ALA A 280 -11.49 -15.43 -25.71
C ALA A 280 -10.10 -15.08 -26.25
N ASP A 281 -9.77 -15.55 -27.46
CA ASP A 281 -8.44 -15.41 -28.06
C ASP A 281 -7.98 -13.94 -28.17
N GLU A 282 -8.93 -13.02 -28.41
CA GLU A 282 -8.66 -11.57 -28.52
C GLU A 282 -8.08 -10.95 -27.25
N VAL A 283 -8.50 -11.45 -26.08
CA VAL A 283 -8.09 -10.94 -24.76
C VAL A 283 -7.15 -11.89 -24.03
N ALA A 284 -6.88 -13.08 -24.56
CA ALA A 284 -6.03 -14.08 -23.93
C ALA A 284 -4.61 -13.57 -23.65
N GLY A 285 -4.07 -12.71 -24.52
CA GLY A 285 -2.77 -12.06 -24.32
C GLY A 285 -2.76 -11.05 -23.18
N LEU A 286 -3.89 -10.38 -22.91
CA LEU A 286 -4.06 -9.39 -21.83
C LEU A 286 -4.62 -9.99 -20.54
N ALA A 287 -5.17 -11.19 -20.60
CA ALA A 287 -5.86 -11.84 -19.48
C ALA A 287 -4.95 -11.98 -18.25
N ARG A 288 -3.66 -12.24 -18.47
CA ARG A 288 -2.66 -12.35 -17.40
C ARG A 288 -2.40 -11.01 -16.70
N ASP A 289 -2.36 -9.91 -17.44
CA ASP A 289 -2.10 -8.59 -16.85
C ASP A 289 -3.32 -8.09 -16.06
N LEU A 290 -4.53 -8.54 -16.44
CA LEU A 290 -5.78 -8.14 -15.80
C LEU A 290 -6.14 -9.00 -14.58
N VAL A 291 -6.02 -10.33 -14.69
CA VAL A 291 -6.52 -11.29 -13.67
C VAL A 291 -5.39 -12.17 -13.10
N GLY A 292 -4.14 -11.96 -13.51
CA GLY A 292 -3.00 -12.76 -13.06
C GLY A 292 -3.14 -14.22 -13.48
N PHE A 293 -3.10 -15.12 -12.49
CA PHE A 293 -3.26 -16.57 -12.70
C PHE A 293 -4.73 -17.03 -12.75
N GLY A 294 -5.69 -16.11 -12.58
CA GLY A 294 -7.13 -16.40 -12.52
C GLY A 294 -7.70 -16.41 -11.11
N LEU A 295 -8.94 -16.86 -10.98
CA LEU A 295 -9.65 -16.92 -9.71
C LEU A 295 -9.53 -18.32 -9.08
N PRO A 296 -9.14 -18.43 -7.79
CA PRO A 296 -9.09 -19.70 -7.09
C PRO A 296 -10.51 -20.26 -6.91
N THR A 297 -10.63 -21.59 -6.94
CA THR A 297 -11.89 -22.29 -6.65
C THR A 297 -12.09 -22.49 -5.14
N ASN A 298 -13.22 -23.07 -4.76
CA ASN A 298 -13.52 -23.41 -3.36
C ASN A 298 -12.44 -24.33 -2.76
N ALA A 299 -12.11 -24.13 -1.48
CA ALA A 299 -11.10 -24.94 -0.80
C ALA A 299 -11.44 -26.44 -0.79
N SER A 300 -12.73 -26.80 -0.71
CA SER A 300 -13.18 -28.19 -0.79
C SER A 300 -12.86 -28.81 -2.15
N SER A 301 -13.08 -28.11 -3.26
CA SER A 301 -12.77 -28.62 -4.60
C SER A 301 -11.27 -28.72 -4.85
N ILE A 302 -10.47 -27.84 -4.24
CA ILE A 302 -8.99 -27.90 -4.28
C ILE A 302 -8.47 -29.16 -3.57
N LEU A 303 -9.02 -29.49 -2.40
CA LEU A 303 -8.52 -30.58 -1.55
C LEU A 303 -9.10 -31.95 -1.92
N GLU A 304 -10.37 -31.99 -2.32
CA GLU A 304 -11.03 -33.24 -2.72
C GLU A 304 -10.67 -33.57 -4.16
N GLY A 305 -10.78 -32.64 -5.11
CA GLY A 305 -10.60 -32.95 -6.53
C GLY A 305 -11.58 -34.03 -7.06
N ASP A 306 -11.34 -34.54 -8.26
CA ASP A 306 -12.18 -35.54 -8.93
C ASP A 306 -11.46 -36.90 -9.06
N ASP A 307 -12.17 -38.00 -9.29
CA ASP A 307 -11.62 -39.35 -9.48
C ASP A 307 -10.89 -39.51 -10.82
N HIS A 308 -11.20 -38.63 -11.78
CA HIS A 308 -10.61 -38.55 -13.11
C HIS A 308 -9.29 -37.77 -13.17
N GLN A 309 -8.79 -37.32 -12.03
CA GLN A 309 -7.50 -36.64 -11.91
C GLN A 309 -6.75 -37.05 -10.64
N ILE A 310 -5.44 -36.84 -10.64
CA ILE A 310 -4.62 -36.93 -9.44
C ILE A 310 -3.76 -35.68 -9.31
N THR A 311 -3.76 -35.09 -8.12
CA THR A 311 -2.91 -33.95 -7.76
C THR A 311 -1.86 -34.41 -6.77
N LEU A 312 -0.59 -34.31 -7.16
CA LEU A 312 0.58 -34.67 -6.35
C LEU A 312 1.26 -33.40 -5.84
N VAL A 313 1.49 -33.33 -4.53
CA VAL A 313 2.14 -32.19 -3.87
C VAL A 313 3.53 -32.59 -3.41
N PHE A 314 4.55 -31.95 -3.96
CA PHE A 314 5.95 -32.11 -3.59
C PHE A 314 6.41 -30.85 -2.87
N ALA A 315 6.44 -30.88 -1.54
CA ALA A 315 6.94 -29.78 -0.72
C ALA A 315 8.32 -30.13 -0.13
N GLY A 316 9.25 -29.19 -0.15
CA GLY A 316 10.60 -29.43 0.36
C GLY A 316 11.47 -28.19 0.42
N ARG A 317 12.74 -28.41 0.75
CA ARG A 317 13.78 -27.37 0.71
C ARG A 317 14.89 -27.83 -0.21
N LEU A 318 15.24 -26.99 -1.18
CA LEU A 318 16.34 -27.22 -2.09
C LEU A 318 17.64 -26.85 -1.39
N MET A 319 18.60 -27.77 -1.35
CA MET A 319 19.91 -27.56 -0.74
C MET A 319 20.97 -27.32 -1.82
N HIS A 320 22.11 -26.73 -1.42
CA HIS A 320 23.23 -26.49 -2.35
C HIS A 320 23.66 -27.78 -3.05
N GLU A 321 23.86 -27.70 -4.37
CA GLU A 321 24.25 -28.81 -5.27
C GLU A 321 23.29 -30.01 -5.31
N LYS A 322 22.09 -29.89 -4.72
CA LYS A 322 21.07 -30.93 -4.78
C LYS A 322 19.94 -30.51 -5.72
N GLN A 323 19.51 -31.46 -6.54
CA GLN A 323 18.28 -31.36 -7.33
C GLN A 323 17.28 -32.40 -6.82
N LEU A 324 15.99 -32.07 -6.87
CA LEU A 324 14.95 -33.09 -6.65
C LEU A 324 14.73 -33.82 -7.97
N THR A 325 14.76 -35.14 -7.95
CA THR A 325 14.33 -35.95 -9.09
C THR A 325 13.38 -37.01 -8.58
N PHE A 326 12.17 -37.01 -9.11
CA PHE A 326 11.13 -37.98 -8.78
C PHE A 326 10.72 -38.71 -10.04
N ASN A 327 11.07 -39.99 -10.11
CA ASN A 327 10.74 -40.85 -11.25
C ASN A 327 9.41 -41.55 -10.98
N PHE A 328 8.54 -41.58 -11.98
CA PHE A 328 7.25 -42.25 -11.89
C PHE A 328 6.80 -42.73 -13.28
N THR A 329 5.81 -43.60 -13.30
CA THR A 329 5.19 -44.07 -14.54
C THR A 329 3.90 -43.30 -14.77
N TRP A 330 3.65 -42.87 -16.00
CA TRP A 330 2.38 -42.28 -16.40
C TRP A 330 1.23 -43.27 -16.13
N PRO A 331 0.01 -42.81 -15.77
CA PRO A 331 -1.08 -43.74 -15.49
C PRO A 331 -1.34 -44.67 -16.68
N ASP A 332 -1.44 -45.97 -16.43
CA ASP A 332 -1.65 -46.99 -17.46
C ASP A 332 -2.95 -46.74 -18.25
N VAL A 333 -3.99 -46.21 -17.60
CA VAL A 333 -5.29 -45.89 -18.24
C VAL A 333 -5.17 -44.76 -19.27
N LEU A 334 -4.13 -43.92 -19.12
CA LEU A 334 -3.78 -42.82 -20.02
C LEU A 334 -2.56 -43.15 -20.88
N THR A 335 -2.19 -44.43 -20.99
CA THR A 335 -1.07 -44.88 -21.80
C THR A 335 -1.55 -45.90 -22.82
N ASP A 336 -1.25 -45.68 -24.09
CA ASP A 336 -1.58 -46.64 -25.16
C ASP A 336 -0.57 -47.81 -25.18
N ALA A 337 -0.91 -48.90 -25.89
CA ALA A 337 -0.07 -50.10 -25.99
C ALA A 337 1.35 -49.82 -26.54
N ASP A 338 1.51 -48.76 -27.34
CA ASP A 338 2.79 -48.31 -27.89
C ASP A 338 3.60 -47.42 -26.93
N GLY A 339 3.14 -47.24 -25.69
CA GLY A 339 3.79 -46.39 -24.67
C GLY A 339 3.57 -44.89 -24.87
N GLN A 340 2.60 -44.50 -25.69
CA GLN A 340 2.21 -43.10 -25.88
C GLN A 340 1.36 -42.64 -24.70
N CYS A 341 1.70 -41.48 -24.12
CA CYS A 341 1.00 -40.92 -22.97
C CYS A 341 0.03 -39.83 -23.41
N ARG A 342 -1.26 -39.97 -23.08
CA ARG A 342 -2.32 -38.97 -23.31
C ARG A 342 -2.75 -38.31 -21.99
N GLY A 343 -3.53 -37.24 -22.08
CA GLY A 343 -4.15 -36.57 -20.94
C GLY A 343 -3.85 -35.08 -20.84
N HIS A 344 -4.28 -34.47 -19.75
CA HIS A 344 -3.94 -33.10 -19.37
C HIS A 344 -2.92 -33.13 -18.23
N ALA A 345 -1.87 -32.32 -18.36
CA ALA A 345 -0.84 -32.20 -17.36
C ALA A 345 -0.62 -30.73 -16.99
N ARG A 346 -0.79 -30.38 -15.72
CA ARG A 346 -0.53 -29.05 -15.17
C ARG A 346 0.53 -29.15 -14.08
N LEU A 347 1.48 -28.22 -14.08
CA LEU A 347 2.56 -28.16 -13.11
C LEU A 347 2.68 -26.73 -12.58
N THR A 348 2.56 -26.54 -11.27
CA THR A 348 2.77 -25.24 -10.63
C THR A 348 3.94 -25.33 -9.67
N LEU A 349 4.92 -24.47 -9.82
CA LEU A 349 6.04 -24.28 -8.91
C LEU A 349 5.86 -22.97 -8.15
N VAL A 350 5.93 -23.04 -6.83
CA VAL A 350 6.02 -21.87 -5.96
C VAL A 350 7.23 -22.00 -5.05
N THR A 351 8.00 -20.94 -4.93
CA THR A 351 9.23 -20.90 -4.14
C THR A 351 9.29 -19.68 -3.25
N SER A 352 10.04 -19.77 -2.16
CA SER A 352 10.39 -18.61 -1.32
C SER A 352 11.90 -18.38 -1.34
N PRO A 353 12.44 -17.89 -2.47
CA PRO A 353 13.86 -17.56 -2.56
C PRO A 353 14.18 -16.31 -1.72
N PRO A 354 15.46 -16.10 -1.34
CA PRO A 354 15.88 -14.83 -0.78
C PRO A 354 15.62 -13.71 -1.78
N LEU A 355 14.95 -12.65 -1.32
CA LEU A 355 14.63 -11.45 -2.10
C LEU A 355 15.56 -10.32 -1.68
N ASP A 356 16.19 -9.66 -2.64
CA ASP A 356 17.03 -8.47 -2.40
C ASP A 356 16.46 -7.27 -3.15
N TYR A 357 15.74 -6.42 -2.42
CA TYR A 357 15.05 -5.24 -2.95
C TYR A 357 16.00 -4.17 -3.51
N ARG A 358 17.31 -4.25 -3.25
CA ARG A 358 18.30 -3.33 -3.83
C ARG A 358 18.41 -3.46 -5.35
N TYR A 359 18.06 -4.63 -5.89
CA TYR A 359 18.14 -4.92 -7.33
C TYR A 359 16.82 -4.69 -8.08
N ASN A 360 15.81 -4.10 -7.44
CA ASN A 360 14.52 -3.73 -8.02
C ASN A 360 13.86 -4.87 -8.84
N ALA A 361 13.82 -4.79 -10.17
CA ALA A 361 13.26 -5.83 -11.04
C ALA A 361 13.98 -7.19 -10.94
N GLU A 362 15.24 -7.21 -10.48
CA GLU A 362 16.03 -8.42 -10.28
C GLU A 362 16.12 -8.88 -8.82
N LEU A 363 15.04 -8.66 -8.07
CA LEU A 363 14.96 -8.99 -6.64
C LEU A 363 15.18 -10.48 -6.33
N VAL A 364 14.82 -11.39 -7.25
CA VAL A 364 14.98 -12.83 -7.05
C VAL A 364 16.42 -13.24 -7.33
N ARG A 365 17.13 -13.68 -6.29
CA ARG A 365 18.55 -14.04 -6.38
C ARG A 365 18.81 -15.51 -6.71
N VAL A 366 17.84 -16.37 -6.40
CA VAL A 366 17.88 -17.81 -6.71
C VAL A 366 16.63 -18.18 -7.50
N ASN A 367 16.81 -18.55 -8.76
CA ASN A 367 15.74 -18.97 -9.65
C ASN A 367 15.58 -20.49 -9.59
N VAL A 368 14.49 -20.96 -9.00
CA VAL A 368 14.14 -22.39 -9.01
C VAL A 368 13.30 -22.69 -10.25
N SER A 369 13.53 -23.82 -10.89
CA SER A 369 12.72 -24.26 -12.04
C SER A 369 12.28 -25.71 -11.86
N ALA A 370 11.12 -26.05 -12.41
CA ALA A 370 10.57 -27.39 -12.37
C ALA A 370 10.32 -27.86 -13.81
N ARG A 371 10.71 -29.09 -14.12
CA ARG A 371 10.60 -29.67 -15.45
C ARG A 371 9.99 -31.05 -15.34
N LEU A 372 8.90 -31.26 -16.07
CA LEU A 372 8.32 -32.59 -16.26
C LEU A 372 8.87 -33.18 -17.57
N GLN A 373 9.59 -34.29 -17.45
CA GLN A 373 10.33 -34.89 -18.56
C GLN A 373 9.88 -36.33 -18.81
N GLN A 374 9.76 -36.69 -20.08
CA GLN A 374 9.48 -38.05 -20.53
C GLN A 374 10.76 -38.69 -21.07
N ALA A 375 10.94 -40.00 -20.82
CA ALA A 375 12.05 -40.76 -21.36
C ALA A 375 11.94 -40.90 -22.88
N VAL A 376 13.07 -40.75 -23.57
CA VAL A 376 13.22 -40.89 -25.02
C VAL A 376 14.29 -41.95 -25.31
N ASP A 377 14.16 -42.64 -26.45
CA ASP A 377 15.13 -43.62 -26.93
C ASP A 377 16.58 -43.08 -26.84
N GLY A 378 17.48 -43.90 -26.27
CA GLY A 378 18.89 -43.52 -26.06
C GLY A 378 19.20 -42.84 -24.72
N GLY A 379 18.33 -42.99 -23.70
CA GLY A 379 18.60 -42.52 -22.33
C GLY A 379 18.48 -41.00 -22.14
N LYS A 380 17.94 -40.30 -23.14
CA LYS A 380 17.69 -38.85 -23.09
C LYS A 380 16.31 -38.58 -22.49
N TRP A 381 16.15 -37.40 -21.92
CA TRP A 381 14.89 -36.96 -21.31
C TRP A 381 14.43 -35.67 -21.99
N LYS A 382 13.19 -35.65 -22.48
CA LYS A 382 12.61 -34.48 -23.15
C LYS A 382 11.59 -33.83 -22.24
N GLY A 383 11.71 -32.51 -22.02
CA GLY A 383 10.69 -31.72 -21.33
C GLY A 383 9.43 -31.64 -22.19
N GLN A 384 8.27 -31.94 -21.60
CA GLN A 384 7.02 -32.03 -22.35
C GLN A 384 6.00 -30.94 -22.01
N LEU A 385 6.20 -30.16 -20.95
CA LEU A 385 5.28 -29.06 -20.59
C LEU A 385 5.76 -27.73 -21.16
N HIS A 386 4.80 -26.86 -21.49
CA HIS A 386 5.04 -25.50 -21.93
C HIS A 386 4.66 -24.51 -20.81
N GLU A 387 5.37 -23.39 -20.74
CA GLU A 387 4.96 -22.26 -19.89
C GLU A 387 3.54 -21.81 -20.25
N THR A 388 2.66 -21.73 -19.25
CA THR A 388 1.28 -21.26 -19.46
C THR A 388 1.28 -19.75 -19.73
N TYR A 389 0.41 -19.21 -20.60
CA TYR A 389 0.28 -17.76 -20.83
C TYR A 389 1.44 -17.05 -21.54
N LEU A 390 2.34 -17.78 -22.22
CA LEU A 390 3.17 -17.14 -23.24
C LEU A 390 2.32 -16.89 -24.50
N PRO A 391 2.41 -15.70 -25.13
CA PRO A 391 1.85 -15.50 -26.46
C PRO A 391 2.47 -16.55 -27.39
N ILE A 392 1.60 -17.32 -28.04
CA ILE A 392 1.93 -18.57 -28.73
C ILE A 392 3.07 -18.36 -29.73
N GLY A 393 4.17 -19.10 -29.55
CA GLY A 393 5.31 -19.14 -30.45
C GLY A 393 5.79 -20.57 -30.72
N GLY A 394 4.90 -21.47 -31.15
CA GLY A 394 5.25 -22.78 -31.71
C GLY A 394 6.05 -23.73 -30.82
N ASP A 395 6.49 -24.86 -31.40
CA ASP A 395 7.37 -25.86 -30.77
C ASP A 395 8.84 -25.37 -30.68
N GLU A 396 9.08 -24.06 -30.93
CA GLU A 396 10.39 -23.44 -30.87
C GLU A 396 10.77 -23.10 -29.43
N ALA A 397 12.07 -23.18 -29.14
CA ALA A 397 12.59 -22.84 -27.82
C ALA A 397 12.36 -21.35 -27.55
N THR A 398 11.44 -21.03 -26.63
CA THR A 398 11.16 -19.67 -26.17
C THR A 398 12.46 -18.98 -25.76
N TYR A 399 12.67 -17.76 -26.27
CA TYR A 399 13.86 -17.01 -25.96
C TYR A 399 13.92 -16.64 -24.47
N GLU A 400 15.13 -16.48 -23.94
CA GLU A 400 15.31 -16.13 -22.53
C GLU A 400 14.64 -14.79 -22.17
N TYR A 401 14.65 -13.81 -23.08
CA TYR A 401 14.06 -12.50 -22.83
C TYR A 401 12.54 -12.60 -22.59
N GLU A 402 11.81 -13.41 -23.38
CA GLU A 402 10.36 -13.61 -23.23
C GLU A 402 10.03 -14.28 -21.90
N ARG A 403 10.90 -15.21 -21.47
CA ARG A 403 10.75 -15.87 -20.17
C ARG A 403 10.98 -14.90 -19.03
N ILE A 404 11.83 -13.89 -19.18
CA ILE A 404 12.02 -12.84 -18.17
C ILE A 404 10.80 -11.90 -18.16
N GLU A 405 10.37 -11.43 -19.34
CA GLU A 405 9.24 -10.51 -19.52
C GLU A 405 7.94 -11.08 -18.94
N HIS A 406 7.65 -12.35 -19.23
CA HIS A 406 6.45 -13.03 -18.73
C HIS A 406 6.67 -13.76 -17.39
N GLY A 407 7.73 -13.44 -16.64
CA GLY A 407 7.93 -13.94 -15.28
C GLY A 407 8.07 -15.47 -15.18
N PHE A 408 8.62 -16.14 -16.18
CA PHE A 408 9.02 -17.56 -16.16
C PHE A 408 10.49 -17.77 -15.78
N LYS A 409 11.29 -16.71 -15.81
CA LYS A 409 12.64 -16.63 -15.28
C LYS A 409 12.70 -15.55 -14.20
N TRP A 410 13.37 -15.83 -13.09
CA TRP A 410 13.48 -14.94 -11.92
C TRP A 410 12.14 -14.60 -11.24
N SER A 411 11.16 -15.52 -11.31
CA SER A 411 9.90 -15.41 -10.59
C SER A 411 9.77 -16.53 -9.55
N PRO A 412 9.19 -16.23 -8.37
CA PRO A 412 8.93 -17.23 -7.35
C PRO A 412 7.80 -18.20 -7.73
N VAL A 413 6.88 -17.79 -8.61
CA VAL A 413 5.70 -18.55 -9.02
C VAL A 413 5.75 -18.81 -10.52
N LYS A 414 5.62 -20.07 -10.93
CA LYS A 414 5.65 -20.49 -12.35
C LYS A 414 4.62 -21.58 -12.59
N THR A 415 3.88 -21.45 -13.68
CA THR A 415 2.86 -22.42 -14.10
C THR A 415 3.18 -22.94 -15.48
N TYR A 416 3.10 -24.26 -15.63
CA TYR A 416 3.28 -24.98 -16.88
C TYR A 416 2.06 -25.84 -17.13
N GLY A 417 1.71 -26.03 -18.39
CA GLY A 417 0.57 -26.84 -18.77
C GLY A 417 0.71 -27.38 -20.18
N ARG A 418 0.10 -28.53 -20.44
CA ARG A 418 -0.09 -29.04 -21.79
C ARG A 418 -1.27 -29.99 -21.87
N ASP A 419 -2.10 -29.76 -22.86
CA ASP A 419 -3.13 -30.70 -23.31
C ASP A 419 -2.54 -31.68 -24.31
N ILE A 420 -2.69 -32.99 -24.05
CA ILE A 420 -2.13 -34.07 -24.86
C ILE A 420 -3.27 -34.99 -25.35
N PRO A 421 -4.03 -34.58 -26.37
CA PRO A 421 -5.17 -35.37 -26.85
C PRO A 421 -4.78 -36.60 -27.67
N LYS A 422 -3.66 -36.54 -28.43
CA LYS A 422 -3.27 -37.58 -29.40
C LYS A 422 -2.14 -38.52 -28.93
N GLY A 423 -1.77 -38.46 -27.64
CA GLY A 423 -0.63 -39.21 -27.11
C GLY A 423 0.73 -38.63 -27.51
N ILE A 424 1.73 -38.68 -26.62
CA ILE A 424 3.12 -38.27 -26.92
C ILE A 424 4.15 -39.27 -26.41
N GLY A 425 5.30 -39.28 -27.08
CA GLY A 425 6.45 -40.11 -26.74
C GLY A 425 6.25 -41.58 -27.08
N LYS A 426 7.16 -42.43 -26.63
CA LYS A 426 7.11 -43.91 -26.79
C LYS A 426 7.36 -44.64 -25.48
N SER A 427 7.36 -43.91 -24.36
CA SER A 427 7.68 -44.42 -23.05
C SER A 427 6.72 -43.85 -22.02
N SER A 428 6.22 -44.73 -21.15
CA SER A 428 5.45 -44.37 -19.96
C SER A 428 6.33 -43.89 -18.80
N SER A 429 7.65 -43.86 -18.94
CA SER A 429 8.57 -43.41 -17.89
C SER A 429 8.71 -41.89 -17.90
N TRP A 430 8.34 -41.27 -16.78
CA TRP A 430 8.40 -39.83 -16.56
C TRP A 430 9.24 -39.49 -15.33
N ARG A 431 9.76 -38.28 -15.31
CA ARG A 431 10.41 -37.72 -14.13
C ARG A 431 10.09 -36.25 -13.93
N LEU A 432 9.87 -35.89 -12.68
CA LEU A 432 9.81 -34.51 -12.23
C LEU A 432 11.19 -34.11 -11.71
N VAL A 433 11.77 -33.06 -12.29
CA VAL A 433 13.05 -32.50 -11.87
C VAL A 433 12.84 -31.09 -11.37
N VAL A 434 13.37 -30.78 -10.17
CA VAL A 434 13.43 -29.42 -9.63
C VAL A 434 14.89 -29.05 -9.45
N ASP A 435 15.30 -27.98 -10.12
CA ASP A 435 16.66 -27.46 -10.14
C ASP A 435 16.69 -25.96 -9.81
N TYR A 436 17.89 -25.41 -9.66
CA TYR A 436 18.07 -23.99 -9.40
C TYR A 436 19.19 -23.37 -10.23
N LEU A 437 19.08 -22.06 -10.39
CA LEU A 437 20.09 -21.19 -10.97
C LEU A 437 20.28 -20.00 -10.04
N THR A 438 21.50 -19.78 -9.56
CA THR A 438 21.85 -18.57 -8.79
C THR A 438 22.24 -17.44 -9.73
N ARG A 439 22.00 -16.19 -9.31
CA ARG A 439 22.61 -15.02 -9.96
C ARG A 439 24.14 -15.10 -9.87
N ALA A 440 24.82 -14.47 -10.81
CA ALA A 440 26.27 -14.39 -10.81
C ALA A 440 26.79 -13.75 -9.51
N ASN A 441 27.83 -14.34 -8.93
CA ASN A 441 28.44 -13.92 -7.65
C ASN A 441 27.52 -13.98 -6.42
N GLU A 442 26.35 -14.64 -6.49
CA GLU A 442 25.49 -14.82 -5.34
C GLU A 442 25.67 -16.21 -4.71
N PRO A 443 26.01 -16.32 -3.42
CA PRO A 443 26.06 -17.61 -2.74
C PRO A 443 24.66 -18.20 -2.59
N PHE A 444 24.55 -19.53 -2.75
CA PHE A 444 23.30 -20.23 -2.44
C PHE A 444 23.06 -20.20 -0.92
N PRO A 445 21.83 -19.91 -0.45
CA PRO A 445 21.54 -19.82 0.98
C PRO A 445 21.77 -21.16 1.69
N SER A 446 22.54 -21.13 2.80
CA SER A 446 22.86 -22.34 3.59
C SER A 446 21.61 -23.02 4.18
N ALA A 447 20.58 -22.24 4.48
CA ALA A 447 19.29 -22.74 4.96
C ALA A 447 18.43 -23.42 3.86
N GLY A 448 18.88 -23.39 2.61
CA GLY A 448 18.14 -23.89 1.46
C GLY A 448 16.93 -23.02 1.09
N VAL A 449 16.43 -23.22 -0.14
CA VAL A 449 15.27 -22.50 -0.68
C VAL A 449 14.03 -23.38 -0.56
N PRO A 450 13.00 -22.99 0.22
CA PRO A 450 11.72 -23.69 0.26
C PRO A 450 11.03 -23.64 -1.11
N PHE A 451 10.49 -24.78 -1.52
CA PHE A 451 9.68 -24.89 -2.74
C PHE A 451 8.53 -25.85 -2.53
N THR A 452 7.45 -25.60 -3.27
CA THR A 452 6.35 -26.53 -3.47
C THR A 452 6.06 -26.66 -4.95
N VAL A 453 5.98 -27.90 -5.41
CA VAL A 453 5.56 -28.24 -6.76
C VAL A 453 4.27 -29.04 -6.68
N ILE A 454 3.26 -28.59 -7.42
CA ILE A 454 1.99 -29.30 -7.58
C ILE A 454 1.89 -29.79 -9.01
N LEU A 455 1.73 -31.09 -9.18
CA LEU A 455 1.52 -31.75 -10.45
C LEU A 455 0.12 -32.35 -10.48
N THR A 456 -0.72 -31.89 -11.41
CA THR A 456 -2.01 -32.53 -11.70
C THR A 456 -1.95 -33.24 -13.03
N ILE A 457 -2.37 -34.50 -13.02
CA ILE A 457 -2.58 -35.33 -14.22
C ILE A 457 -4.06 -35.67 -14.27
N ALA A 458 -4.72 -35.33 -15.38
CA ALA A 458 -6.15 -35.52 -15.55
C ALA A 458 -6.49 -36.15 -16.90
N ASP A 459 -7.62 -36.84 -16.96
CA ASP A 459 -8.26 -37.26 -18.22
C ASP A 459 -9.16 -36.11 -18.74
N PRO A 460 -8.87 -35.51 -19.91
CA PRO A 460 -9.72 -34.47 -20.50
C PRO A 460 -11.15 -34.96 -20.79
N GLY A 461 -11.33 -36.28 -20.95
CA GLY A 461 -12.64 -36.87 -21.20
C GLY A 461 -13.44 -37.18 -19.94
N GLU A 462 -12.88 -37.02 -18.74
CA GLU A 462 -13.52 -37.35 -17.45
C GLU A 462 -14.12 -38.77 -17.42
N THR A 463 -13.45 -39.74 -18.05
CA THR A 463 -13.95 -41.13 -18.13
C THR A 463 -13.07 -42.11 -17.36
N ALA A 464 -11.75 -41.92 -17.42
CA ALA A 464 -10.78 -42.82 -16.84
C ALA A 464 -10.63 -42.60 -15.32
N PRO A 465 -10.56 -43.64 -14.48
CA PRO A 465 -10.30 -43.50 -13.05
C PRO A 465 -8.81 -43.28 -12.74
N VAL A 466 -8.28 -42.11 -13.14
CA VAL A 466 -6.85 -41.76 -13.06
C VAL A 466 -6.33 -41.79 -11.62
N PHE A 467 -7.13 -41.34 -10.64
CA PHE A 467 -6.73 -41.28 -9.23
C PHE A 467 -6.33 -42.66 -8.69
N ASN A 468 -7.19 -43.66 -8.89
CA ASN A 468 -6.97 -45.01 -8.37
C ASN A 468 -5.80 -45.71 -9.06
N ALA A 469 -5.69 -45.57 -10.39
CA ALA A 469 -4.60 -46.16 -11.16
C ALA A 469 -3.23 -45.61 -10.74
N MET A 470 -3.12 -44.29 -10.59
CA MET A 470 -1.87 -43.67 -10.15
C MET A 470 -1.53 -43.99 -8.70
N ARG A 471 -2.52 -44.00 -7.81
CA ARG A 471 -2.31 -44.38 -6.41
C ARG A 471 -1.71 -45.78 -6.30
N GLN A 472 -2.26 -46.76 -7.04
CA GLN A 472 -1.74 -48.13 -7.04
C GLN A 472 -0.32 -48.19 -7.58
N THR A 473 -0.03 -47.46 -8.66
CA THR A 473 1.32 -47.38 -9.26
C THR A 473 2.34 -46.77 -8.29
N LEU A 474 1.98 -45.70 -7.60
CA LEU A 474 2.86 -45.06 -6.62
C LEU A 474 3.09 -45.96 -5.40
N GLN A 475 2.07 -46.69 -4.94
CA GLN A 475 2.21 -47.68 -3.86
C GLN A 475 3.11 -48.85 -4.25
N SER A 476 3.03 -49.34 -5.49
CA SER A 476 3.89 -50.43 -5.98
C SER A 476 5.35 -50.01 -6.09
N LEU A 477 5.62 -48.73 -6.36
CA LEU A 477 6.96 -48.13 -6.29
C LEU A 477 7.48 -47.94 -4.85
N GLY A 478 6.70 -48.31 -3.83
CA GLY A 478 7.08 -48.19 -2.42
C GLY A 478 7.00 -46.76 -1.88
N ILE A 479 6.32 -45.85 -2.58
CA ILE A 479 6.18 -44.45 -2.16
C ILE A 479 5.11 -44.39 -1.06
N GLN A 480 5.47 -43.78 0.07
CA GLN A 480 4.50 -43.50 1.14
C GLN A 480 3.62 -42.32 0.73
N ILE A 481 2.34 -42.58 0.53
CA ILE A 481 1.34 -41.57 0.15
C ILE A 481 0.48 -41.26 1.35
N THR A 482 0.36 -39.98 1.71
CA THR A 482 -0.63 -39.50 2.68
C THR A 482 -1.83 -38.96 1.91
N ASP A 483 -2.95 -39.68 1.98
CA ASP A 483 -4.19 -39.31 1.28
C ASP A 483 -4.97 -38.27 2.10
N ILE A 484 -5.08 -37.06 1.56
CA ILE A 484 -5.79 -35.94 2.18
C ILE A 484 -7.30 -36.19 2.22
N ARG A 485 -7.90 -36.84 1.20
CA ARG A 485 -9.35 -37.11 1.14
C ARG A 485 -9.79 -37.96 2.33
N THR A 486 -8.99 -38.96 2.66
CA THR A 486 -9.27 -39.88 3.76
C THR A 486 -9.17 -39.17 5.11
N ALA A 487 -8.19 -38.28 5.29
CA ALA A 487 -8.05 -37.49 6.50
C ALA A 487 -9.20 -36.49 6.69
N ALA A 488 -9.64 -35.80 5.63
CA ALA A 488 -10.74 -34.83 5.70
C ALA A 488 -12.09 -35.47 6.06
N ARG A 489 -12.40 -36.65 5.53
CA ARG A 489 -13.67 -37.37 5.81
C ARG A 489 -13.79 -37.89 7.24
N VAL A 490 -12.67 -38.15 7.93
CA VAL A 490 -12.67 -38.65 9.32
C VAL A 490 -12.94 -37.52 10.32
N VAL A 491 -12.56 -36.28 9.99
CA VAL A 491 -12.69 -35.12 10.90
C VAL A 491 -14.13 -34.54 10.90
N ALA A 492 -14.88 -34.72 9.81
CA ALA A 492 -16.23 -34.13 9.65
C ALA A 492 -17.37 -34.85 10.40
N ARG A 493 -17.07 -35.71 11.38
CA ARG A 493 -18.07 -36.31 12.28
C ARG A 493 -17.87 -35.83 13.72
N VAL A 494 -18.19 -34.57 14.00
CA VAL A 494 -18.51 -34.10 15.36
C VAL A 494 -19.69 -33.15 15.28
#